data_AF-A0A0F5J5A7-F1
#
_entry.id   AF-A0A0F5J5A7-F1
#
_cell.length_a   1.000
_cell.length_b   1.000
_cell.length_c   1.000
_cell.angle_alpha   90.00
_cell.angle_beta   90.00
_cell.angle_gamma   90.00
#
_symmetry.space_group_name_H-M   'P 1'
#
loop_
_entity.id
_entity.type
_entity.pdbx_description
1 polymer ?
#
loop_
_entity_poly.entity_id
_entity_poly.type
_entity_poly.pdbx_seq_one_letter_code
_entity_poly.pdbx_strand_id
1 'polypeptide(L)'
;MNIIKYVLLAGLSVCLFTSCGATLSNALAADSNIQKLELGMTKQEIVNIMGDTYKRLEVKQTSKGYRETLGYLDSQDGIYRFRLLNNKLQEWDYLQPNKCKDNCSNDK
;
A
#
# COMPACT_ATOMS: atom_id res chain seq x y z
N MET A 1 22.66 -39.51 -2.18
CA MET A 1 21.21 -39.32 -2.44
C MET A 1 20.52 -38.33 -1.47
N ASN A 2 21.27 -37.48 -0.74
CA ASN A 2 20.70 -36.54 0.25
C ASN A 2 20.95 -35.06 -0.10
N ILE A 3 22.01 -34.72 -0.85
CA ILE A 3 22.34 -33.33 -1.23
C ILE A 3 21.22 -32.70 -2.08
N ILE A 4 20.66 -33.45 -3.05
CA ILE A 4 19.55 -32.97 -3.88
C ILE A 4 18.30 -32.67 -3.03
N LYS A 5 18.05 -33.45 -1.97
CA LYS A 5 16.95 -33.19 -1.03
C LYS A 5 17.17 -31.90 -0.25
N TYR A 6 18.39 -31.64 0.22
CA TYR A 6 18.72 -30.40 0.93
C TYR A 6 18.71 -29.17 0.00
N VAL A 7 19.12 -29.32 -1.26
CA VAL A 7 19.06 -28.24 -2.25
C VAL A 7 17.60 -27.90 -2.62
N LEU A 8 16.75 -28.91 -2.81
CA LEU A 8 15.31 -28.70 -3.03
C LEU A 8 14.61 -28.08 -1.80
N LEU A 9 14.99 -28.51 -0.59
CA LEU A 9 14.44 -27.98 0.66
C LEU A 9 14.91 -26.54 0.92
N ALA A 10 16.17 -26.21 0.60
CA ALA A 10 16.71 -24.86 0.69
C ALA A 10 16.10 -23.93 -0.37
N GLY A 11 15.91 -24.40 -1.61
CA GLY A 11 15.24 -23.64 -2.67
C GLY A 11 13.77 -23.34 -2.34
N LEU A 12 13.05 -24.30 -1.74
CA LEU A 12 11.67 -24.09 -1.29
C LEU A 12 11.59 -23.06 -0.15
N SER A 13 12.58 -23.04 0.75
CA SER A 13 12.65 -22.10 1.87
C SER A 13 12.79 -20.64 1.40
N VAL A 14 13.64 -20.36 0.40
CA VAL A 14 13.88 -18.99 -0.10
C VAL A 14 12.62 -18.37 -0.72
N CYS A 15 11.78 -19.17 -1.39
CA CYS A 15 10.54 -18.68 -2.00
C CYS A 15 9.45 -18.28 -0.99
N LEU A 16 9.51 -18.79 0.25
CA LEU A 16 8.47 -18.57 1.26
C LEU A 16 8.64 -17.24 2.01
N PHE A 17 9.83 -16.64 1.99
CA PHE A 17 10.10 -15.39 2.70
C PHE A 17 9.93 -14.12 1.86
N THR A 18 9.81 -14.24 0.54
CA THR A 18 9.79 -13.06 -0.35
C THR A 18 8.48 -12.26 -0.28
N SER A 19 7.33 -12.89 -0.06
CA SER A 19 6.03 -12.19 -0.10
C SER A 19 5.74 -11.37 1.16
N CYS A 20 6.07 -11.90 2.34
CA CYS A 20 5.88 -11.18 3.61
C CYS A 20 6.92 -10.07 3.77
N GLY A 21 8.14 -10.30 3.28
CA GLY A 21 9.22 -9.30 3.30
C GLY A 21 8.87 -8.02 2.54
N ALA A 22 8.27 -8.13 1.36
CA ALA A 22 7.84 -6.96 0.58
C ALA A 22 6.80 -6.12 1.31
N THR A 23 5.79 -6.77 1.91
CA THR A 23 4.72 -6.08 2.64
C THR A 23 5.27 -5.29 3.83
N LEU A 24 6.11 -5.93 4.65
CA LEU A 24 6.74 -5.28 5.80
C LEU A 24 7.67 -4.14 5.37
N SER A 25 8.50 -4.36 4.35
CA SER A 25 9.43 -3.35 3.85
C SER A 25 8.69 -2.11 3.32
N ASN A 26 7.62 -2.30 2.56
CA ASN A 26 6.83 -1.20 2.02
C ASN A 26 6.12 -0.43 3.16
N ALA A 27 5.60 -1.14 4.16
CA ALA A 27 4.97 -0.52 5.33
C ALA A 27 5.95 0.34 6.14
N LEU A 28 7.19 -0.13 6.35
CA LEU A 28 8.24 0.64 7.03
C LEU A 28 8.70 1.87 6.23
N ALA A 29 8.66 1.80 4.89
CA ALA A 29 9.09 2.89 4.02
C ALA A 29 7.97 3.90 3.70
N ALA A 30 6.70 3.58 4.01
CA ALA A 30 5.51 4.32 3.57
C ALA A 30 5.59 5.83 3.86
N ASP A 31 5.97 6.20 5.09
CA ASP A 31 6.05 7.60 5.54
C ASP A 31 7.12 8.42 4.80
N SER A 32 8.20 7.78 4.38
CA SER A 32 9.24 8.44 3.58
C SER A 32 8.87 8.51 2.10
N ASN A 33 8.12 7.53 1.60
CA ASN A 33 7.75 7.41 0.20
C ASN A 33 6.59 8.35 -0.16
N ILE A 34 5.64 8.57 0.75
CA ILE A 34 4.52 9.49 0.51
C ILE A 34 4.98 10.91 0.18
N GLN A 35 6.10 11.35 0.77
CA GLN A 35 6.71 12.68 0.53
C GLN A 35 7.21 12.87 -0.91
N LYS A 36 7.36 11.77 -1.67
CA LYS A 36 7.83 11.78 -3.06
C LYS A 36 6.66 11.82 -4.05
N LEU A 37 5.42 11.67 -3.60
CA LEU A 37 4.26 11.66 -4.47
C LEU A 37 3.80 13.07 -4.81
N GLU A 38 3.44 13.28 -6.06
CA GLU A 38 2.83 14.51 -6.55
C GLU A 38 1.49 14.23 -7.21
N LEU A 39 0.59 15.21 -7.17
CA LEU A 39 -0.69 15.11 -7.89
C LEU A 39 -0.44 14.95 -9.39
N GLY A 40 -1.29 14.18 -10.05
CA GLY A 40 -1.18 13.87 -11.47
C GLY A 40 -0.28 12.67 -11.79
N MET A 41 0.53 12.18 -10.85
CA MET A 41 1.30 10.93 -11.02
C MET A 41 0.39 9.77 -11.40
N THR A 42 0.87 8.92 -12.30
CA THR A 42 0.20 7.72 -12.73
C THR A 42 0.21 6.65 -11.64
N LYS A 43 -0.74 5.71 -11.69
CA LYS A 43 -0.73 4.54 -10.80
C LYS A 43 0.60 3.79 -10.80
N GLN A 44 1.24 3.68 -11.97
CA GLN A 44 2.51 2.96 -12.09
C GLN A 44 3.64 3.71 -11.38
N GLU A 45 3.71 5.04 -11.51
CA GLU A 45 4.67 5.86 -10.75
C GLU A 45 4.43 5.75 -9.25
N ILE A 46 3.17 5.78 -8.81
CA ILE A 46 2.81 5.57 -7.40
C ILE A 46 3.29 4.20 -6.91
N VAL A 47 3.02 3.14 -7.67
CA VAL A 47 3.44 1.76 -7.31
C VAL A 47 4.97 1.64 -7.28
N ASN A 48 5.68 2.30 -8.19
CA ASN A 48 7.15 2.30 -8.20
C ASN A 48 7.73 3.01 -6.96
N ILE A 49 7.03 4.02 -6.44
CA ILE A 49 7.46 4.79 -5.27
C ILE A 49 7.04 4.11 -3.96
N MET A 50 5.79 3.66 -3.87
CA MET A 50 5.16 3.18 -2.64
C MET A 50 5.26 1.66 -2.46
N GLY A 51 5.58 0.93 -3.52
CA GLY A 51 5.58 -0.53 -3.57
C GLY A 51 4.32 -1.11 -4.21
N ASP A 52 4.34 -2.41 -4.47
CA ASP A 52 3.24 -3.16 -5.08
C ASP A 52 2.27 -3.77 -4.07
N THR A 53 2.55 -3.64 -2.77
CA THR A 53 1.73 -4.18 -1.68
C THR A 53 0.65 -3.19 -1.26
N TYR A 54 -0.32 -2.96 -2.13
CA TYR A 54 -1.48 -2.09 -1.87
C TYR A 54 -2.80 -2.84 -1.93
N LYS A 55 -3.82 -2.29 -1.28
CA LYS A 55 -5.21 -2.74 -1.39
C LYS A 55 -5.98 -1.85 -2.35
N ARG A 56 -6.91 -2.43 -3.12
CA ARG A 56 -7.89 -1.67 -3.90
C ARG A 56 -9.13 -1.47 -3.04
N LEU A 57 -9.29 -0.29 -2.46
CA LEU A 57 -10.36 0.03 -1.52
C LEU A 57 -11.69 0.36 -2.22
N GLU A 58 -11.62 0.94 -3.42
CA GLU A 58 -12.81 1.29 -4.22
C GLU A 58 -12.46 1.25 -5.71
N VAL A 59 -13.40 0.80 -6.54
CA VAL A 59 -13.31 0.84 -8.00
C VAL A 59 -14.68 1.13 -8.57
N LYS A 60 -14.82 2.18 -9.39
CA LYS A 60 -16.09 2.51 -10.04
C LYS A 60 -15.92 3.30 -11.33
N GLN A 61 -16.76 3.01 -12.31
CA GLN A 61 -16.95 3.88 -13.47
C GLN A 61 -17.86 5.05 -13.07
N THR A 62 -17.44 6.28 -13.36
CA THR A 62 -18.22 7.49 -13.10
C THR A 62 -18.41 8.29 -14.40
N SER A 63 -19.30 9.28 -14.39
CA SER A 63 -19.45 10.22 -15.52
C SER A 63 -18.19 11.03 -15.81
N LYS A 64 -17.28 11.16 -14.83
CA LYS A 64 -15.98 11.85 -14.98
C LYS A 64 -14.84 10.91 -15.40
N GLY A 65 -15.08 9.60 -15.42
CA GLY A 65 -14.08 8.58 -15.73
C GLY A 65 -13.98 7.46 -14.71
N TYR A 66 -12.96 6.63 -14.89
CA TYR A 66 -12.66 5.48 -14.02
C TYR A 66 -12.03 5.96 -12.71
N ARG A 67 -12.74 5.79 -11.60
CA ARG A 67 -12.24 6.10 -10.26
C ARG A 67 -11.74 4.84 -9.58
N GLU A 68 -10.56 4.95 -8.97
CA GLU A 68 -9.95 3.89 -8.18
C GLU A 68 -9.37 4.48 -6.89
N THR A 69 -9.55 3.80 -5.77
CA THR A 69 -8.91 4.15 -4.50
C THR A 69 -7.94 3.05 -4.09
N LEU A 70 -6.66 3.40 -3.91
CA LEU A 70 -5.63 2.50 -3.39
C LEU A 70 -5.41 2.77 -1.90
N GLY A 71 -5.06 1.73 -1.15
CA GLY A 71 -4.72 1.81 0.28
C GLY A 71 -3.35 1.20 0.54
N TYR A 72 -2.44 2.01 1.08
CA TYR A 72 -1.11 1.59 1.52
C TYR A 72 -1.06 1.64 3.04
N LEU A 73 -0.61 0.54 3.65
CA LEU A 73 -0.41 0.49 5.10
C LEU A 73 0.97 1.05 5.46
N ASP A 74 1.04 1.78 6.57
CA ASP A 74 2.31 2.06 7.25
C ASP A 74 2.61 0.98 8.32
N SER A 75 3.72 1.12 9.03
CA SER A 75 4.12 0.18 10.09
C SER A 75 3.24 0.21 11.35
N GLN A 76 2.38 1.23 11.48
CA GLN A 76 1.48 1.48 12.61
C GLN A 76 0.01 1.19 12.26
N ASP A 77 -0.23 0.43 11.18
CA ASP A 77 -1.54 0.11 10.62
C ASP A 77 -2.33 1.32 10.09
N GLY A 78 -1.69 2.49 9.98
CA GLY A 78 -2.18 3.67 9.27
C GLY A 78 -2.40 3.40 7.80
N ILE A 79 -3.43 4.00 7.20
CA ILE A 79 -3.76 3.81 5.78
C ILE A 79 -3.61 5.14 5.03
N TYR A 80 -2.62 5.21 4.14
CA TYR A 80 -2.60 6.21 3.09
C TYR A 80 -3.59 5.81 1.99
N ARG A 81 -4.62 6.62 1.76
CA ARG A 81 -5.61 6.38 0.70
C ARG A 81 -5.37 7.30 -0.48
N PHE A 82 -5.14 6.72 -1.65
CA PHE A 82 -4.91 7.46 -2.88
C PHE A 82 -6.12 7.34 -3.79
N ARG A 83 -6.70 8.46 -4.19
CA ARG A 83 -7.85 8.47 -5.09
C ARG A 83 -7.39 8.91 -6.46
N LEU A 84 -7.55 8.00 -7.41
CA LEU A 84 -7.14 8.15 -8.79
C LEU A 84 -8.38 8.39 -9.66
N LEU A 85 -8.21 9.24 -10.66
CA LEU A 85 -9.14 9.40 -11.77
C LEU A 85 -8.38 9.13 -13.06
N ASN A 86 -8.89 8.19 -13.87
CA ASN A 86 -8.26 7.79 -15.13
C ASN A 86 -6.76 7.52 -14.97
N ASN A 87 -6.42 6.70 -13.97
CA ASN A 87 -5.07 6.26 -13.66
C ASN A 87 -4.12 7.35 -13.10
N LYS A 88 -4.60 8.57 -12.79
CA LYS A 88 -3.80 9.66 -12.24
C LYS A 88 -4.22 10.05 -10.83
N LEU A 89 -3.27 10.26 -9.93
CA LEU A 89 -3.50 10.71 -8.57
C LEU A 89 -4.19 12.08 -8.56
N GLN A 90 -5.34 12.17 -7.89
CA GLN A 90 -6.08 13.43 -7.74
C GLN A 90 -5.97 13.97 -6.32
N GLU A 91 -5.95 13.09 -5.33
CA GLU A 91 -5.93 13.44 -3.91
C GLU A 91 -5.44 12.24 -3.09
N TRP A 92 -4.92 12.53 -1.90
CA TRP A 92 -4.63 11.52 -0.90
C TRP A 92 -4.94 12.02 0.51
N ASP A 93 -5.25 11.09 1.41
CA ASP A 93 -5.35 11.35 2.85
C ASP A 93 -4.73 10.20 3.65
N TYR A 94 -4.53 10.44 4.95
CA TYR A 94 -4.04 9.46 5.89
C TYR A 94 -5.11 9.14 6.94
N LEU A 95 -5.46 7.86 7.07
CA LEU A 95 -6.34 7.36 8.10
C LEU A 95 -5.51 6.71 9.20
N GLN A 96 -5.46 7.34 10.37
CA GLN A 96 -4.83 6.73 11.53
C GLN A 96 -5.83 5.81 12.25
N PRO A 97 -5.57 4.49 12.37
CA PRO A 97 -6.35 3.67 13.27
C PRO A 97 -6.10 4.17 14.70
N ASN A 98 -7.16 4.37 15.47
CA ASN A 98 -7.14 4.63 16.91
C ASN A 98 -7.05 6.07 17.43
N LYS A 99 -6.90 7.13 16.61
CA LYS A 99 -7.01 8.52 17.16
C LYS A 99 -8.39 8.87 17.71
N CYS A 100 -9.44 8.15 17.28
CA CYS A 100 -10.81 8.39 17.76
C CYS A 100 -11.26 7.56 18.95
N LYS A 101 -10.44 6.68 19.54
CA LYS A 101 -10.88 5.91 20.71
C LYS A 101 -10.91 6.74 22.00
N ASP A 102 -10.10 7.79 22.09
CA ASP A 102 -9.93 8.49 23.37
C ASP A 102 -10.57 9.90 23.41
N ASN A 103 -10.89 10.55 22.29
CA ASN A 103 -11.37 11.96 22.31
C ASN A 103 -12.35 12.39 21.20
N CYS A 104 -13.00 11.48 20.44
CA CYS A 104 -13.98 11.88 19.40
C CYS A 104 -15.40 12.15 19.96
N SER A 105 -15.49 12.79 21.12
CA SER A 105 -16.71 13.33 21.72
C SER A 105 -16.42 14.75 22.17
N ASN A 106 -16.78 15.74 21.36
CA ASN A 106 -17.22 17.09 21.71
C ASN A 106 -16.92 18.03 20.54
N ASP A 107 -17.81 18.02 19.55
CA ASP A 107 -18.18 19.22 18.81
C ASP A 107 -19.61 18.97 18.31
N LYS A 108 -20.57 19.34 19.17
CA LYS A 108 -21.97 19.55 18.84
C LYS A 108 -22.21 21.04 18.72
#